data_AF-A0A7J9WWR5-F1
#
_entry.id   AF-A0A7J9WWR5-F1
#
_cell.length_a   1.000
_cell.length_b   1.000
_cell.length_c   1.000
_cell.angle_alpha   90.00
_cell.angle_beta   90.00
_cell.angle_gamma   90.00
#
_symmetry.space_group_name_H-M   'P 1'
#
loop_
_entity.id
_entity.type
_entity.pdbx_description
1 polymer ?
#
loop_
_entity_poly.entity_id
_entity_poly.type
_entity_poly.pdbx_seq_one_letter_code
_entity_poly.pdbx_strand_id
1 'polypeptide(L)'
;MRSCPICGNRKIFSSYFKLMDSCPRCDYEFSREDGYWVGAVIMNTAVTEGLFLLLFIVASIAMAPDIDWVTLLVIGAATNLIFPVLFYPFSKTIWMAFDLVFMKRLER
;
A
#
# COMPACT_ATOMS: atom_id res chain seq x y z
N MET A 1 6.65 -6.91 -6.01
CA MET A 1 6.16 -7.95 -5.10
C MET A 1 4.65 -8.07 -5.26
N ARG A 2 4.17 -9.19 -5.80
CA ARG A 2 2.75 -9.61 -5.91
C ARG A 2 2.74 -11.13 -5.84
N SER A 3 3.15 -11.65 -4.69
CA SER A 3 3.37 -13.08 -4.50
C SER A 3 2.85 -13.50 -3.14
N CYS A 4 2.39 -14.74 -3.05
CA CYS A 4 2.01 -15.33 -1.78
C CYS A 4 3.21 -15.27 -0.81
N PRO A 5 3.05 -14.76 0.42
CA PRO A 5 4.14 -14.69 1.39
C PRO A 5 4.58 -16.06 1.91
N ILE A 6 3.73 -17.09 1.77
CA ILE A 6 4.03 -18.46 2.20
C ILE A 6 4.79 -19.24 1.12
N CYS A 7 4.21 -19.35 -0.08
CA CYS A 7 4.74 -20.24 -1.13
C CYS A 7 5.41 -19.51 -2.30
N GLY A 8 5.42 -18.17 -2.31
CA GLY A 8 6.01 -17.37 -3.38
C GLY A 8 5.23 -17.35 -4.69
N ASN A 9 4.06 -18.01 -4.78
CA ASN A 9 3.26 -18.03 -6.01
C ASN A 9 2.82 -16.60 -6.43
N ARG A 10 3.05 -16.23 -7.68
CA ARG A 10 2.76 -14.88 -8.21
C ARG A 10 1.33 -14.72 -8.77
N LYS A 11 0.62 -15.82 -9.00
CA LYS A 11 -0.77 -15.82 -9.48
C LYS A 11 -1.75 -15.74 -8.29
N ILE A 12 -1.75 -14.62 -7.57
CA ILE A 12 -2.65 -14.39 -6.41
C ILE A 12 -3.65 -13.26 -6.65
N PHE A 13 -3.45 -12.46 -7.70
CA PHE A 13 -4.37 -11.42 -8.14
C PHE A 13 -5.08 -11.87 -9.42
N SER A 14 -6.42 -11.83 -9.43
CA SER A 14 -7.24 -12.07 -10.63
C SER A 14 -7.35 -10.83 -11.51
N SER A 15 -7.22 -9.65 -10.91
CA SER A 15 -7.09 -8.34 -11.58
C SER A 15 -6.19 -7.43 -10.72
N TYR A 16 -5.77 -6.29 -11.26
CA TYR A 16 -4.90 -5.34 -10.56
C TYR A 16 -5.41 -4.99 -9.15
N PHE A 17 -6.73 -4.81 -9.00
CA PHE A 17 -7.37 -4.48 -7.72
C PHE A 17 -7.99 -5.68 -7.00
N LYS A 18 -8.04 -6.86 -7.65
CA LYS A 18 -8.75 -8.02 -7.12
C LYS A 18 -7.77 -9.11 -6.70
N LEU A 19 -7.46 -9.13 -5.41
CA LEU A 19 -6.80 -10.26 -4.77
C LEU A 19 -7.80 -11.42 -4.69
N MET A 20 -7.34 -12.65 -4.91
CA MET A 20 -8.17 -13.84 -4.69
C MET A 20 -8.34 -14.10 -3.19
N ASP A 21 -9.38 -14.84 -2.80
CA ASP A 21 -9.64 -15.12 -1.38
C ASP A 21 -8.62 -16.12 -0.81
N SER A 22 -8.15 -17.08 -1.63
CA SER A 22 -7.07 -18.01 -1.26
C SER A 22 -6.00 -18.17 -2.34
N CYS A 23 -4.82 -18.65 -1.94
CA CYS A 23 -3.73 -18.93 -2.88
C CYS A 23 -3.96 -20.24 -3.64
N PRO A 24 -3.95 -20.27 -4.99
CA PRO A 24 -4.24 -21.49 -5.76
C PRO A 24 -3.16 -22.58 -5.66
N ARG A 25 -2.03 -22.33 -4.98
CA ARG A 25 -0.92 -23.29 -4.82
C ARG A 25 -0.83 -23.90 -3.43
N CYS A 26 -1.02 -23.09 -2.39
CA CYS A 26 -0.84 -23.53 -1.00
C CYS A 26 -2.11 -23.36 -0.16
N ASP A 27 -3.22 -22.96 -0.79
CA ASP A 27 -4.53 -22.73 -0.18
C ASP A 27 -4.50 -21.78 1.04
N TYR A 28 -3.55 -20.84 1.04
CA TYR A 28 -3.46 -19.83 2.08
C TYR A 28 -4.58 -18.81 1.90
N GLU A 29 -5.48 -18.72 2.87
CA GLU A 29 -6.57 -17.75 2.92
C GLU A 29 -6.04 -16.34 3.23
N PHE A 30 -6.30 -15.41 2.32
CA PHE A 30 -5.84 -14.02 2.39
C PHE A 30 -6.80 -13.12 3.18
N SER A 31 -8.08 -13.48 3.29
CA SER A 31 -9.10 -12.77 4.06
C SER A 31 -9.54 -13.61 5.26
N ARG A 32 -8.71 -13.63 6.31
CA ARG A 32 -8.99 -14.41 7.53
C ARG A 32 -10.16 -13.88 8.34
N GLU A 33 -10.37 -12.58 8.30
CA GLU A 33 -11.39 -11.87 9.08
C GLU A 33 -12.06 -10.78 8.23
N ASP A 34 -13.34 -10.52 8.51
CA ASP A 34 -14.04 -9.36 7.97
C ASP A 34 -13.34 -8.08 8.43
N GLY A 35 -12.87 -7.30 7.47
CA GLY A 35 -12.08 -6.09 7.73
C GLY A 35 -10.56 -6.25 7.55
N TYR A 36 -10.05 -7.43 7.17
CA TYR A 36 -8.62 -7.59 6.83
C TYR A 36 -8.16 -6.64 5.70
N TRP A 37 -9.10 -6.20 4.86
CA TRP A 37 -8.84 -5.20 3.84
C TRP A 37 -8.49 -3.81 4.39
N VAL A 38 -8.93 -3.48 5.60
CA VAL A 38 -8.72 -2.18 6.27
C VAL A 38 -7.23 -1.98 6.58
N GLY A 39 -6.52 -3.02 7.03
CA GLY A 39 -5.08 -2.93 7.26
C GLY A 39 -4.29 -2.58 5.99
N ALA A 40 -4.71 -3.11 4.84
CA ALA A 40 -4.13 -2.74 3.55
C ALA A 40 -4.51 -1.32 3.09
N VAL A 41 -5.66 -0.77 3.52
CA VAL A 41 -5.97 0.64 3.28
C VAL A 41 -5.09 1.53 4.15
N ILE A 42 -4.97 1.21 5.45
CA ILE A 42 -4.13 1.95 6.39
C ILE A 42 -2.69 2.01 5.90
N MET A 43 -2.12 0.88 5.48
CA MET A 43 -0.76 0.84 4.92
C MET A 43 -0.62 1.69 3.65
N ASN A 44 -1.65 1.72 2.80
CA ASN A 44 -1.62 2.51 1.58
C ASN A 44 -1.67 4.01 1.90
N THR A 45 -2.60 4.41 2.77
CA THR A 45 -2.74 5.78 3.23
C THR A 45 -1.47 6.26 3.95
N ALA A 46 -0.92 5.48 4.88
CA ALA A 46 0.28 5.87 5.62
C ALA A 46 1.48 6.13 4.70
N VAL A 47 1.71 5.28 3.70
CA VAL A 47 2.81 5.46 2.74
C VAL A 47 2.54 6.62 1.79
N THR A 48 1.28 6.78 1.34
CA THR A 48 0.88 7.87 0.43
C THR A 48 1.06 9.23 1.11
N GLU A 49 0.54 9.39 2.33
CA GLU A 49 0.64 10.63 3.10
C GLU A 49 2.09 10.91 3.49
N GLY A 50 2.86 9.88 3.88
CA GLY A 50 4.29 10.03 4.16
C GLY A 50 5.08 10.53 2.95
N LEU A 51 4.78 9.99 1.76
CA LEU A 51 5.38 10.45 0.50
C LEU A 51 4.94 11.87 0.14
N PHE A 52 3.67 12.18 0.30
CA PHE A 52 3.13 13.51 0.05
C PHE A 52 3.81 14.56 0.93
N LEU A 53 3.88 14.34 2.25
CA LEU A 53 4.52 15.27 3.18
C LEU A 53 5.99 15.49 2.83
N LEU A 54 6.71 14.42 2.51
CA LEU A 54 8.11 14.51 2.10
C LEU A 54 8.28 15.37 0.83
N LEU A 55 7.50 15.11 -0.21
CA LEU A 55 7.57 15.86 -1.47
C LEU A 55 7.13 17.32 -1.28
N PHE A 56 6.08 17.55 -0.48
CA PHE A 56 5.58 18.89 -0.19
C PHE A 56 6.63 19.74 0.54
N ILE A 57 7.27 19.20 1.57
CA ILE A 57 8.32 19.90 2.33
C ILE A 57 9.53 20.20 1.43
N VAL A 58 10.00 19.20 0.67
CA VAL A 58 11.15 19.37 -0.22
C VAL A 58 10.88 20.43 -1.29
N ALA A 59 9.71 20.37 -1.94
CA ALA A 59 9.33 21.36 -2.94
C ALA A 59 9.18 22.77 -2.36
N SER A 60 8.58 22.89 -1.16
CA SER A 60 8.42 24.18 -0.48
C SER A 60 9.77 24.82 -0.13
N ILE A 61 10.73 24.03 0.36
CA ILE A 61 12.09 24.51 0.66
C ILE A 61 12.81 24.91 -0.63
N ALA A 62 12.65 24.14 -1.71
CA ALA A 62 13.32 24.40 -2.99
C ALA A 62 12.80 25.67 -3.69
N MET A 63 11.54 26.05 -3.47
CA MET A 63 10.91 27.22 -4.09
C MET A 63 10.97 28.48 -3.22
N ALA A 64 11.40 28.38 -1.96
CA ALA A 64 11.46 29.52 -1.07
C ALA A 64 12.44 30.60 -1.61
N PRO A 65 12.09 31.91 -1.50
CA PRO A 65 10.96 32.47 -0.74
C PRO A 65 9.63 32.59 -1.51
N ASP A 66 9.65 32.57 -2.84
CA ASP A 66 8.44 32.72 -3.67
C ASP A 66 7.86 31.34 -4.02
N ILE A 67 6.96 30.88 -3.17
CA ILE A 67 6.31 29.57 -3.31
C ILE A 67 5.26 29.60 -4.43
N ASP A 68 5.44 28.74 -5.43
CA ASP A 68 4.39 28.45 -6.40
C ASP A 68 3.39 27.41 -5.86
N TRP A 69 2.27 27.93 -5.36
CA TRP A 69 1.17 27.13 -4.83
C TRP A 69 0.51 26.22 -5.87
N VAL A 70 0.55 26.58 -7.16
CA VAL A 70 -0.02 25.74 -8.22
C VAL A 70 0.81 24.47 -8.36
N THR A 71 2.13 24.60 -8.37
CA THR A 71 3.03 23.43 -8.41
C THR A 71 2.84 22.54 -7.19
N LEU A 72 2.75 23.09 -5.97
CA LEU A 72 2.50 22.30 -4.76
C LEU A 72 1.15 21.57 -4.80
N LEU A 73 0.11 22.23 -5.31
CA LEU A 73 -1.21 21.62 -5.47
C LEU A 73 -1.16 20.47 -6.48
N VAL A 74 -0.45 20.63 -7.60
CA VAL A 74 -0.26 19.58 -8.60
C VAL A 74 0.50 18.39 -8.01
N ILE A 75 1.57 18.63 -7.25
CA ILE A 75 2.32 17.58 -6.54
C ILE A 75 1.41 16.84 -5.55
N GLY A 76 0.64 17.59 -4.76
CA GLY A 76 -0.27 17.02 -3.77
C GLY A 76 -1.38 16.19 -4.41
N ALA A 77 -2.01 16.70 -5.46
CA ALA A 77 -3.05 15.99 -6.20
C ALA A 77 -2.51 14.75 -6.90
N ALA A 78 -1.37 14.85 -7.60
CA ALA A 78 -0.75 13.70 -8.26
C ALA A 78 -0.39 12.61 -7.25
N THR A 79 0.20 12.98 -6.11
CA THR A 79 0.57 12.01 -5.08
C THR A 79 -0.67 11.37 -4.46
N ASN A 80 -1.70 12.13 -4.10
CA ASN A 80 -2.86 11.57 -3.41
C ASN A 80 -3.90 10.89 -4.32
N LEU A 81 -3.91 11.16 -5.64
CA LEU A 81 -4.82 10.48 -6.56
C LEU A 81 -4.15 9.32 -7.31
N ILE A 82 -2.90 9.48 -7.74
CA ILE A 82 -2.24 8.52 -8.64
C ILE A 82 -1.47 7.47 -7.83
N PHE A 83 -0.68 7.90 -6.85
CA PHE A 83 0.16 6.98 -6.08
C PHE A 83 -0.63 5.88 -5.35
N PRO A 84 -1.71 6.15 -4.59
CA PRO A 84 -2.39 5.09 -3.85
C PRO A 84 -3.05 4.06 -4.77
N VAL A 85 -3.48 4.48 -5.96
CA VAL A 85 -4.03 3.58 -6.98
C VAL A 85 -2.94 2.64 -7.48
N LEU A 86 -1.74 3.16 -7.77
CA LEU A 86 -0.59 2.35 -8.20
C LEU A 86 0.01 1.48 -7.08
N PHE A 87 -0.06 1.96 -5.84
CA PHE A 87 0.53 1.30 -4.69
C PHE A 87 -0.39 0.26 -4.04
N TYR A 88 -1.69 0.29 -4.34
CA TYR A 88 -2.70 -0.60 -3.73
C TYR A 88 -2.31 -2.09 -3.70
N PRO A 89 -1.80 -2.71 -4.79
CA PRO A 89 -1.45 -4.14 -4.78
C PRO A 89 -0.23 -4.44 -3.90
N PHE A 90 0.69 -3.48 -3.78
CA PHE A 90 1.86 -3.58 -2.91
C PHE A 90 1.44 -3.44 -1.46
N SER A 91 0.56 -2.50 -1.15
CA SER A 91 0.01 -2.33 0.20
C SER A 91 -0.64 -3.62 0.73
N LYS A 92 -1.46 -4.28 -0.09
CA LYS A 92 -2.03 -5.61 0.24
C LYS A 92 -0.95 -6.64 0.56
N THR A 93 0.12 -6.68 -0.24
CA THR A 93 1.23 -7.64 -0.04
C THR A 93 2.05 -7.34 1.21
N ILE A 94 2.29 -6.06 1.51
CA ILE A 94 2.98 -5.59 2.71
C ILE A 94 2.17 -5.93 3.95
N TRP A 95 0.87 -5.64 3.94
CA TRP A 95 -0.04 -5.98 5.04
C TRP A 95 -0.03 -7.49 5.33
N MET A 96 -0.15 -8.34 4.30
CA MET A 96 -0.09 -9.79 4.47
C MET A 96 1.24 -10.28 5.06
N ALA A 97 2.35 -9.67 4.66
CA ALA A 97 3.67 -10.00 5.21
C ALA A 97 3.80 -9.53 6.66
N PHE A 98 3.29 -8.34 6.98
CA PHE A 98 3.28 -7.77 8.32
C PHE A 98 2.46 -8.65 9.28
N ASP A 99 1.25 -9.00 8.90
CA ASP A 99 0.36 -9.89 9.66
C ASP A 99 1.00 -11.26 9.92
N LEU A 100 1.65 -11.85 8.91
CA LEU A 100 2.35 -13.13 9.05
C LEU A 100 3.49 -13.09 10.09
N VAL A 101 4.24 -11.98 10.13
CA VAL A 101 5.42 -11.84 11.01
C VAL A 101 5.03 -11.44 12.42
N PHE A 102 4.09 -10.52 12.56
CA PHE A 102 3.75 -9.90 13.86
C PHE A 102 2.55 -10.59 14.52
N MET A 103 1.42 -10.73 13.84
CA MET A 103 0.18 -11.23 14.46
C MET A 103 0.25 -12.73 14.72
N LYS A 104 0.69 -13.51 13.73
CA LYS A 104 0.86 -14.97 13.87
C LYS A 104 1.91 -15.39 14.91
N ARG A 105 2.75 -14.45 15.35
CA ARG A 105 3.74 -14.66 16.41
C ARG A 105 3.18 -14.36 17.80
N LEU A 106 2.21 -13.45 17.92
CA LEU A 106 1.58 -13.09 19.19
C LEU A 106 0.57 -14.12 19.67
N GLU A 107 -0.01 -14.90 18.76
CA GLU A 107 -0.95 -15.99 19.07
C GLU A 107 -0.26 -17.32 19.43
N ARG A 108 1.07 -17.34 19.52
CA ARG A 108 1.87 -18.54 19.84
C ARG A 108 2.57 -18.39 21.18
#